data_AF-A0A401FJY2-F1
#
_entry.id   AF-A0A401FJY2-F1
#
_cell.length_a   1.000
_cell.length_b   1.000
_cell.length_c   1.000
_cell.angle_alpha   90.00
_cell.angle_beta   90.00
_cell.angle_gamma   90.00
#
_symmetry.space_group_name_H-M   'P 1'
#
loop_
_entity.id
_entity.type
_entity.pdbx_description
1 polymer ?
#
loop_
_entity_poly.entity_id
_entity_poly.type
_entity_poly.pdbx_seq_one_letter_code
_entity_poly.pdbx_strand_id
1 'polypeptide(L)' 'MPKKVTKAVIPAAGLGTRFLPETKALPKEMLPIVDTPTIQFIVEEAKKSGIKDIVIVIGKGKRSIEDHLIRIPNLNKT' A
#
# COMPACT_ATOMS: atom_id res chain seq x y z
N MET A 1 1.50 20.08 -24.11
CA MET A 1 1.01 18.79 -23.55
C MET A 1 1.22 18.81 -22.04
N PRO A 2 0.27 18.34 -21.22
CA PRO A 2 0.50 18.24 -19.78
C PRO A 2 1.65 17.29 -19.48
N LYS A 3 2.44 17.57 -18.42
CA LYS A 3 3.50 16.65 -17.96
C LYS A 3 2.87 15.30 -17.62
N LYS A 4 3.49 14.21 -18.08
CA LYS A 4 3.06 12.86 -17.76
C LYS A 4 3.13 12.65 -16.24
N VAL A 5 2.05 12.13 -15.65
CA VAL A 5 2.04 11.75 -14.23
C VAL A 5 2.93 10.52 -14.07
N THR A 6 3.95 10.61 -13.23
CA THR A 6 4.92 9.53 -12.99
C THR A 6 5.07 9.15 -11.52
N LYS A 7 4.41 9.89 -10.62
CA LYS A 7 4.50 9.69 -9.17
C LYS A 7 3.13 9.52 -8.54
N ALA A 8 3.03 8.62 -7.56
CA ALA A 8 1.84 8.44 -6.73
C ALA A 8 2.20 8.48 -5.24
N VAL A 9 1.29 8.99 -4.43
CA VAL A 9 1.40 9.00 -2.97
C VAL A 9 0.23 8.20 -2.40
N ILE A 10 0.52 7.18 -1.61
CA ILE A 10 -0.48 6.33 -0.95
C ILE A 10 -0.50 6.66 0.56
N PRO A 11 -1.52 7.36 1.06
CA PRO A 11 -1.64 7.62 2.48
C PRO A 11 -2.15 6.37 3.23
N ALA A 12 -1.27 5.77 4.03
CA ALA A 12 -1.54 4.55 4.82
C ALA A 12 -1.40 4.79 6.34
N ALA A 13 -1.44 6.04 6.81
CA ALA A 13 -1.21 6.40 8.21
C ALA A 13 -2.44 6.35 9.13
N GLY A 14 -3.65 6.05 8.61
CA GLY A 14 -4.90 6.11 9.38
C GLY A 14 -5.11 4.95 10.35
N LEU A 15 -5.86 5.17 11.44
CA LEU A 15 -6.07 4.19 12.51
C LEU A 15 -7.06 3.05 12.18
N GLY A 16 -7.90 3.20 11.16
CA GLY A 16 -8.82 2.13 10.73
C GLY A 16 -9.96 1.79 11.68
N THR A 17 -10.42 2.73 12.51
CA THR A 17 -11.37 2.51 13.62
C THR A 17 -12.73 1.91 13.24
N ARG A 18 -13.15 2.00 11.97
CA ARG A 18 -14.41 1.41 11.48
C ARG A 18 -14.36 -0.11 11.31
N PHE A 19 -13.17 -0.69 11.34
CA PHE A 19 -12.91 -2.12 11.17
C PHE A 19 -12.30 -2.70 12.45
N LEU A 20 -12.68 -2.15 13.60
CA LEU A 20 -12.36 -2.76 14.87
C LEU A 20 -13.28 -3.97 15.09
N PRO A 21 -12.77 -5.04 15.75
CA PRO A 21 -11.47 -5.12 16.41
C PRO A 21 -10.28 -5.46 15.51
N GLU A 22 -10.49 -5.87 14.26
CA GLU A 22 -9.46 -6.42 13.36
C GLU A 22 -8.31 -5.42 13.15
N THR A 23 -8.64 -4.15 12.97
CA THR A 23 -7.64 -3.09 12.72
C THR A 23 -6.80 -2.71 13.94
N LYS A 24 -7.13 -3.25 15.12
CA LYS A 24 -6.30 -3.11 16.32
C LYS A 24 -5.03 -3.97 16.21
N ALA A 25 -5.12 -5.13 15.56
CA ALA A 25 -4.01 -6.08 15.42
C ALA A 25 -3.26 -5.92 14.08
N LEU A 26 -4.01 -5.62 13.01
CA LEU A 26 -3.47 -5.53 11.65
C LEU A 26 -3.83 -4.17 11.03
N PRO A 27 -2.91 -3.45 10.34
CA PRO A 27 -3.30 -2.25 9.61
C PRO A 27 -4.41 -2.56 8.60
N LYS A 28 -5.37 -1.64 8.42
CA LYS A 28 -6.47 -1.84 7.47
C LYS A 28 -5.99 -2.11 6.03
N GLU A 29 -4.85 -1.54 5.65
CA GLU A 29 -4.23 -1.71 4.34
C GLU A 29 -3.65 -3.12 4.16
N MET A 30 -3.46 -3.86 5.25
CA MET A 30 -3.01 -5.24 5.27
C MET A 30 -4.15 -6.25 5.37
N LEU A 31 -5.41 -5.80 5.52
CA LEU A 31 -6.56 -6.71 5.47
C LEU A 31 -6.61 -7.38 4.09
N PRO A 32 -6.68 -8.72 4.04
CA PRO A 32 -6.66 -9.44 2.77
C PRO A 32 -8.00 -9.38 2.07
N ILE A 33 -7.96 -9.22 0.75
CA ILE A 33 -9.06 -9.59 -0.13
C ILE A 33 -8.71 -10.98 -0.66
N VAL A 34 -9.47 -11.99 -0.22
CA VAL A 34 -9.13 -13.40 -0.39
C VAL A 34 -7.79 -13.73 0.29
N ASP A 35 -6.68 -13.72 -0.45
CA ASP A 35 -5.33 -14.07 0.02
C ASP A 35 -4.34 -12.90 -0.07
N THR A 36 -4.75 -11.80 -0.69
CA THR A 36 -3.86 -10.70 -1.08
C THR A 36 -4.14 -9.46 -0.24
N PRO A 37 -3.15 -8.88 0.46
CA PRO A 37 -3.33 -7.65 1.22
C PRO A 37 -3.80 -6.48 0.34
N THR A 38 -4.74 -5.68 0.86
CA THR A 38 -5.34 -4.56 0.11
C THR A 38 -4.29 -3.59 -0.49
N ILE A 39 -3.21 -3.29 0.24
CA ILE A 39 -2.13 -2.40 -0.20
C ILE A 39 -1.47 -2.89 -1.49
N GLN A 40 -1.37 -4.20 -1.70
CA GLN A 40 -0.75 -4.76 -2.88
C GLN A 40 -1.55 -4.45 -4.14
N PHE A 41 -2.88 -4.57 -4.09
CA PHE A 41 -3.75 -4.19 -5.22
C PHE A 41 -3.53 -2.73 -5.62
N ILE A 42 -3.44 -1.82 -4.64
CA ILE A 42 -3.24 -0.39 -4.88
C ILE A 42 -1.88 -0.14 -5.55
N VAL A 43 -0.82 -0.80 -5.08
CA VAL A 43 0.53 -0.66 -5.67
C VAL A 43 0.56 -1.24 -7.09
N GLU A 44 -0.05 -2.40 -7.31
CA GLU A 44 -0.13 -3.01 -8.64
C GLU A 44 -0.93 -2.15 -9.62
N GLU A 45 -2.03 -1.55 -9.19
CA GLU A 45 -2.82 -0.63 -10.00
C GLU A 45 -2.01 0.61 -10.38
N ALA A 46 -1.31 1.22 -9.41
CA ALA A 46 -0.41 2.34 -9.65
C ALA A 46 0.67 1.98 -10.69
N LYS A 47 1.32 0.82 -10.54
CA LYS A 47 2.30 0.31 -11.53
C LYS A 47 1.67 0.12 -12.91
N LYS A 48 0.49 -0.52 -13.00
CA LYS A 48 -0.25 -0.75 -14.26
C LYS A 48 -0.62 0.56 -14.96
N SER A 49 -0.86 1.65 -14.21
CA SER A 49 -1.12 2.97 -14.76
C SER A 49 0.14 3.72 -15.25
N GLY A 50 1.33 3.11 -15.12
CA GLY A 50 2.60 3.67 -15.59
C GLY A 50 3.27 4.64 -14.61
N ILE A 51 2.87 4.62 -13.33
CA ILE A 51 3.57 5.32 -12.25
C ILE A 51 4.88 4.59 -11.96
N LYS A 52 5.97 5.37 -11.85
CA LYS A 52 7.32 4.87 -11.59
C LYS A 52 7.72 5.03 -10.13
N ASP A 53 7.35 6.16 -9.54
CA ASP A 53 7.68 6.47 -8.16
C ASP A 53 6.43 6.38 -7.28
N ILE A 54 6.36 5.37 -6.42
CA ILE A 54 5.27 5.19 -5.46
C ILE A 54 5.81 5.49 -4.06
N VAL A 55 5.22 6.49 -3.41
CA VAL A 55 5.57 6.88 -2.04
C VAL A 55 4.42 6.46 -1.12
N ILE A 56 4.71 5.68 -0.09
CA ILE A 56 3.71 5.24 0.87
C ILE A 56 3.96 5.95 2.20
N VAL A 57 2.97 6.72 2.65
CA VAL A 57 3.05 7.46 3.91
C VAL A 57 2.45 6.61 5.03
N ILE A 58 3.32 6.04 5.86
CA ILE A 58 2.93 5.15 6.96
C ILE A 58 2.93 5.87 8.31
N GLY A 59 2.02 5.45 9.20
CA GLY A 59 1.95 5.92 10.58
C GLY A 59 2.70 5.01 11.56
N LYS A 60 2.81 5.44 12.82
CA LYS A 60 3.45 4.66 13.89
C LYS A 60 2.76 3.29 14.04
N GLY A 61 3.55 2.22 14.19
CA GLY A 61 3.05 0.86 14.41
C GLY A 61 2.60 0.09 13.15
N LYS A 62 2.84 0.63 11.95
CA LYS A 62 2.45 0.01 10.67
C LYS A 62 3.60 -0.64 9.88
N ARG A 63 4.60 -1.15 10.58
CA ARG A 63 5.79 -1.79 9.97
C ARG A 63 5.45 -3.00 9.10
N SER A 64 4.35 -3.70 9.39
CA SER A 64 3.90 -4.83 8.57
C SER A 64 3.59 -4.46 7.11
N ILE A 65 3.25 -3.20 6.82
CA ILE A 65 3.09 -2.72 5.43
C ILE A 65 4.44 -2.71 4.71
N GLU A 66 5.48 -2.20 5.36
CA GLU A 66 6.84 -2.15 4.82
C GLU A 66 7.39 -3.57 4.61
N ASP A 67 7.26 -4.43 5.62
CA ASP A 67 7.74 -5.82 5.56
C ASP A 67 7.07 -6.61 4.42
N HIS A 68 5.78 -6.39 4.17
CA HIS A 68 5.05 -7.01 3.07
C HIS A 68 5.60 -6.60 1.71
N LEU A 69 5.78 -5.30 1.49
CA LEU A 69 6.21 -4.75 0.20
C LEU A 69 7.66 -5.12 -0.12
N ILE A 70 8.55 -5.18 0.89
CA ILE A 70 9.93 -5.65 0.70
C ILE A 70 9.95 -7.11 0.24
N ARG A 71 9.08 -7.96 0.81
CA ARG A 71 9.06 -9.40 0.56
C ARG A 71 8.48 -9.80 -0.80
N ILE A 72 7.83 -8.90 -1.53
CA ILE A 72 7.25 -9.20 -2.85
C ILE A 72 8.21 -8.72 -3.95
N PRO A 73 9.00 -9.62 -4.57
CA PRO A 73 10.05 -9.24 -5.51
C PRO A 73 9.50 -8.55 -6.77
N ASN A 74 8.25 -8.84 -7.13
CA ASN A 74 7.60 -8.30 -8.33
C ASN A 74 7.03 -6.88 -8.13
N LEU A 75 6.91 -6.41 -6.87
CA LEU A 75 6.52 -5.02 -6.59
C LEU A 75 7.72 -4.08 -6.65
N ASN A 76 8.90 -4.53 -6.20
CA ASN A 76 10.13 -3.73 -6.14
C ASN A 76 10.94 -3.69 -7.45
N LYS A 77 10.57 -4.50 -8.46
CA LYS A 77 11.14 -4.43 -9.80
C LYS A 77 10.32 -3.48 -10.67
N THR A 78 10.78 -2.24 -10.81
CA THR A 78 10.46 -1.33 -11.92
C THR A 78 11.50 -0.23 -12.01
#